data_AF-A0AA43CAF6-F1
#
_entry.id   AF-A0AA43CAF6-F1
#
_cell.length_a   1.000
_cell.length_b   1.000
_cell.length_c   1.000
_cell.angle_alpha   90.00
_cell.angle_beta   90.00
_cell.angle_gamma   90.00
#
_symmetry.space_group_name_H-M   'P 1'
#
loop_
_entity.id
_entity.type
_entity.pdbx_description
1 polymer ?
#
loop_
_entity_poly.entity_id
_entity_poly.type
_entity_poly.pdbx_seq_one_letter_code
_entity_poly.pdbx_strand_id
1 'polypeptide(L)'
;MKTAYFRRGSPGMALASKFPWMVLFASCASLGLAASSSGCIATDRIEFEPTENFPPSIISQPEAEFPLNEIGEINLDDPLPPGQAAEMPLQTIVRDPNFDQTLEYRIFLDSPPPPAAEFPIQQGTVEPSGFLERPSAFFIPYEALAPAICHKIELIVAGEFASGSVEPRRPVDPGDFDLVTWWVEVTDDINPEITQGCR
;
A
#
# COMPACT_ATOMS: atom_id res chain seq x y z
N MET A 1 5.03 39.66 -40.33
CA MET A 1 5.09 41.13 -40.51
C MET A 1 4.78 41.83 -39.20
N LYS A 2 5.81 42.23 -38.44
CA LYS A 2 5.87 43.50 -37.69
C LYS A 2 7.30 43.68 -37.23
N THR A 3 7.81 44.86 -37.56
CA THR A 3 9.19 45.32 -37.46
C THR A 3 9.31 46.24 -36.25
N ALA A 4 10.54 46.33 -35.71
CA ALA A 4 11.20 47.48 -35.05
C ALA A 4 11.78 47.09 -33.67
N TYR A 5 13.10 46.94 -33.53
CA TYR A 5 14.16 47.98 -33.42
C TYR A 5 14.16 48.72 -32.07
N PHE A 6 15.24 48.54 -31.29
CA PHE A 6 15.97 49.68 -30.74
C PHE A 6 17.48 49.38 -30.53
N ARG A 7 18.28 50.29 -31.08
CA ARG A 7 19.73 50.56 -30.99
C ARG A 7 20.11 50.99 -29.56
N ARG A 8 21.35 51.21 -29.08
CA ARG A 8 22.77 51.07 -29.45
C ARG A 8 23.47 52.01 -28.46
N GLY A 9 24.65 51.68 -27.90
CA GLY A 9 25.52 52.73 -27.32
C GLY A 9 26.51 52.29 -26.23
N SER A 10 27.73 51.89 -26.64
CA SER A 10 29.00 52.15 -25.94
C SER A 10 29.32 53.68 -25.97
N PRO A 11 30.42 54.26 -25.40
CA PRO A 11 31.73 53.69 -25.04
C PRO A 11 32.47 54.36 -23.83
N GLY A 12 33.74 53.97 -23.58
CA GLY A 12 34.70 54.80 -22.81
C GLY A 12 35.79 54.00 -22.05
N MET A 13 36.91 53.66 -22.71
CA MET A 13 38.29 54.21 -22.48
C MET A 13 38.89 53.90 -21.09
N ALA A 14 39.85 52.98 -20.96
CA ALA A 14 41.28 53.08 -21.27
C ALA A 14 42.07 54.06 -20.38
N LEU A 15 42.94 53.55 -19.52
CA LEU A 15 44.15 54.23 -19.07
C LEU A 15 45.27 53.20 -18.85
N ALA A 16 46.30 53.33 -19.67
CA ALA A 16 47.57 52.64 -19.57
C ALA A 16 48.54 53.49 -18.73
N SER A 17 49.45 52.86 -17.98
CA SER A 17 50.74 53.48 -17.64
C SER A 17 51.84 52.43 -17.54
N LYS A 18 52.99 52.79 -18.13
CA LYS A 18 54.17 51.97 -18.44
C LYS A 18 55.15 51.90 -17.24
N PHE A 19 55.80 50.74 -17.09
CA PHE A 19 57.24 50.40 -16.81
C PHE A 19 58.25 51.50 -16.40
N PRO A 20 59.51 51.20 -15.93
CA PRO A 20 60.18 49.93 -15.54
C PRO A 20 61.07 50.01 -14.26
N TRP A 21 61.75 48.90 -13.91
CA TRP A 21 63.16 48.77 -13.42
C TRP A 21 63.33 47.84 -12.21
N MET A 22 64.07 46.75 -12.46
CA MET A 22 64.64 45.75 -11.56
C MET A 22 65.50 46.33 -10.42
N VAL A 23 65.48 45.71 -9.23
CA VAL A 23 66.69 45.28 -8.51
C VAL A 23 66.39 44.00 -7.71
N LEU A 24 67.30 43.04 -7.82
CA LEU A 24 67.37 41.75 -7.12
C LEU A 24 67.60 41.91 -5.60
N PHE A 25 67.21 40.90 -4.81
CA PHE A 25 68.11 40.02 -4.01
C PHE A 25 67.39 39.41 -2.79
N ALA A 26 67.88 38.21 -2.45
CA ALA A 26 67.84 37.55 -1.15
C ALA A 26 66.62 36.66 -0.83
N SER A 27 66.84 35.39 -1.14
CA SER A 27 66.41 34.20 -0.40
C SER A 27 66.13 34.43 1.09
N CYS A 28 64.91 34.07 1.52
CA CYS A 28 64.66 33.50 2.83
C CYS A 28 63.69 32.34 2.63
N ALA A 29 64.22 31.12 2.70
CA ALA A 29 63.43 29.91 2.81
C ALA A 29 62.62 29.97 4.10
N SER A 30 61.30 30.11 3.98
CA SER A 30 60.36 29.78 5.04
C SER A 30 59.52 28.61 4.56
N LEU A 31 59.95 27.39 4.90
CA LEU A 31 59.07 26.23 4.96
C LEU A 31 58.08 26.47 6.10
N GLY A 32 57.09 27.31 5.86
CA GLY A 32 55.86 27.30 6.62
C GLY A 32 55.15 26.00 6.27
N LEU A 33 55.22 25.01 7.15
CA LEU A 33 54.32 23.87 7.16
C LEU A 33 52.90 24.41 7.12
N ALA A 34 52.31 24.49 5.92
CA ALA A 34 50.88 24.54 5.78
C ALA A 34 50.39 23.24 6.40
N ALA A 35 49.91 23.32 7.64
CA ALA A 35 49.07 22.29 8.21
C ALA A 35 47.90 22.16 7.25
N SER A 36 47.99 21.19 6.35
CA SER A 36 46.86 20.66 5.64
C SER A 36 45.91 20.20 6.74
N SER A 37 44.94 21.06 7.07
CA SER A 37 43.75 20.63 7.80
C SER A 37 43.10 19.62 6.88
N SER A 38 43.53 18.36 7.03
CA SER A 38 42.83 17.20 6.58
C SER A 38 41.50 17.23 7.31
N GLY A 39 40.56 18.00 6.75
CA GLY A 39 39.17 17.89 7.10
C GLY A 39 38.81 16.46 6.78
N CYS A 40 38.69 15.64 7.81
CA CYS A 40 38.01 14.37 7.70
C CYS A 40 36.58 14.72 7.26
N ILE A 41 36.31 14.60 5.97
CA ILE A 41 34.95 14.47 5.50
C ILE A 41 34.52 13.13 6.09
N ALA A 42 33.85 13.18 7.25
CA ALA A 42 33.13 12.05 7.78
C ALA A 42 32.04 11.75 6.75
N THR A 43 32.34 10.82 5.84
CA THR A 43 31.38 10.24 4.90
C THR A 43 30.62 9.09 5.55
N ASP A 44 30.58 9.05 6.89
CA ASP A 44 29.69 8.14 7.61
C ASP A 44 28.29 8.48 7.12
N ARG A 45 27.78 7.58 6.27
CA ARG A 45 26.40 7.65 5.81
C ARG A 45 25.58 7.63 7.09
N ILE A 46 24.74 8.64 7.27
CA ILE A 46 23.71 8.62 8.30
C ILE A 46 22.86 7.39 7.94
N GLU A 47 23.10 6.29 8.65
CA GLU A 47 22.26 5.10 8.58
C GLU A 47 20.96 5.50 9.27
N PHE A 48 19.99 5.91 8.47
CA PHE A 48 18.63 6.07 8.95
C PHE A 48 18.16 4.68 9.37
N GLU A 49 17.69 4.57 10.61
CA GLU A 49 17.01 3.36 11.05
C GLU A 49 15.86 3.09 10.07
N PRO A 50 15.74 1.85 9.56
CA PRO A 50 14.64 1.52 8.67
C PRO A 50 13.33 1.80 9.40
N THR A 51 12.37 2.41 8.72
CA THR A 51 11.04 2.61 9.27
C THR A 51 10.47 1.25 9.67
N GLU A 52 10.07 1.11 10.93
CA GLU A 52 9.48 -0.12 11.43
C GLU A 52 8.10 -0.30 10.78
N ASN A 53 7.89 -1.45 10.14
CA ASN A 53 6.62 -1.80 9.52
C ASN A 53 5.75 -2.55 10.53
N PHE A 54 4.57 -2.01 10.81
CA PHE A 54 3.58 -2.60 11.71
C PHE A 54 2.39 -3.06 10.89
N PRO A 55 2.35 -4.32 10.45
CA PRO A 55 1.26 -4.80 9.60
C PRO A 55 -0.07 -4.76 10.35
N PRO A 56 -1.19 -4.58 9.62
CA PRO A 56 -2.50 -4.77 10.20
C PRO A 56 -2.69 -6.24 10.61
N SER A 57 -3.75 -6.51 11.37
CA SER A 57 -4.23 -7.87 11.62
C SER A 57 -5.75 -7.92 11.59
N ILE A 58 -6.32 -9.05 11.18
CA ILE A 58 -7.76 -9.23 11.01
C ILE A 58 -8.19 -10.38 11.92
N ILE A 59 -9.21 -10.13 12.74
CA ILE A 59 -9.85 -11.16 13.55
C ILE A 59 -11.36 -11.12 13.33
N SER A 60 -12.04 -12.23 13.64
CA SER A 60 -13.49 -12.28 13.58
C SER A 60 -14.11 -11.52 14.77
N GLN A 61 -15.26 -10.89 14.55
CA GLN A 61 -16.03 -10.33 15.66
C GLN A 61 -16.57 -11.46 16.55
N PRO A 62 -16.70 -11.27 17.87
CA PRO A 62 -17.14 -12.33 18.80
C PRO A 62 -18.52 -12.94 18.49
N GLU A 63 -19.40 -12.17 17.86
CA GLU A 63 -20.78 -12.54 17.52
C GLU A 63 -20.99 -12.58 15.99
N ALA A 64 -19.91 -12.81 15.23
CA ALA A 64 -19.98 -12.88 13.77
C ALA A 64 -20.90 -14.02 13.32
N GLU A 65 -21.80 -13.72 12.37
CA GLU A 65 -22.64 -14.73 11.72
C GLU A 65 -21.81 -15.80 11.01
N PHE A 66 -20.69 -15.38 10.41
CA PHE A 66 -19.74 -16.25 9.72
C PHE A 66 -18.33 -16.08 10.32
N PRO A 67 -18.00 -16.81 11.40
CA PRO A 67 -16.71 -16.70 12.06
C PRO A 67 -15.57 -17.34 11.26
N LEU A 68 -14.34 -16.83 11.42
CA LEU A 68 -13.17 -17.25 10.62
C LEU A 68 -12.69 -18.69 10.86
N ASN A 69 -13.07 -19.29 11.99
CA ASN A 69 -12.62 -20.61 12.41
C ASN A 69 -13.61 -21.74 12.08
N GLU A 70 -14.63 -21.45 11.27
CA GLU A 70 -15.71 -22.37 10.94
C GLU A 70 -16.03 -22.33 9.44
N ILE A 71 -16.64 -23.40 8.93
CA ILE A 71 -17.19 -23.42 7.57
C ILE A 71 -18.58 -22.78 7.66
N GLY A 72 -18.80 -21.73 6.86
CA GLY A 72 -20.11 -21.12 6.74
C GLY A 72 -21.04 -22.00 5.90
N GLU A 73 -22.30 -22.08 6.31
CA GLU A 73 -23.35 -22.77 5.54
C GLU A 73 -24.39 -21.74 5.11
N ILE A 74 -24.71 -21.69 3.82
CA ILE A 74 -25.71 -20.77 3.26
C ILE A 74 -26.69 -21.56 2.42
N ASN A 75 -27.98 -21.42 2.72
CA ASN A 75 -29.06 -21.82 1.82
C ASN A 75 -29.64 -20.57 1.14
N LEU A 76 -29.54 -20.49 -0.18
CA LEU A 76 -29.96 -19.33 -0.96
C LEU A 76 -31.49 -19.12 -0.96
N ASP A 77 -32.26 -20.17 -0.65
CA ASP A 77 -33.73 -20.12 -0.57
C ASP A 77 -34.26 -19.80 0.83
N ASP A 78 -33.38 -19.64 1.83
CA ASP A 78 -33.81 -19.28 3.17
C ASP A 78 -34.43 -17.87 3.20
N PRO A 79 -35.54 -17.68 3.93
CA PRO A 79 -36.26 -16.42 3.93
C PRO A 79 -35.46 -15.32 4.65
N LEU A 80 -35.09 -14.28 3.91
CA LEU A 80 -34.43 -13.11 4.47
C LEU A 80 -35.41 -12.22 5.27
N PRO A 81 -34.95 -11.61 6.38
CA PRO A 81 -35.71 -10.58 7.09
C PRO A 81 -36.13 -9.43 6.15
N PRO A 82 -37.34 -8.84 6.36
CA PRO A 82 -37.83 -7.77 5.51
C PRO A 82 -36.91 -6.55 5.57
N GLY A 83 -36.40 -6.14 4.41
CA GLY A 83 -35.51 -4.98 4.27
C GLY A 83 -34.02 -5.31 4.35
N GLN A 84 -33.63 -6.58 4.45
CA GLN A 84 -32.25 -7.02 4.38
C GLN A 84 -31.86 -7.38 2.93
N ALA A 85 -30.63 -7.04 2.55
CA ALA A 85 -30.07 -7.44 1.26
C ALA A 85 -29.64 -8.91 1.29
N ALA A 86 -29.68 -9.58 0.14
CA ALA A 86 -29.22 -10.96 -0.03
C ALA A 86 -27.69 -11.00 -0.10
N GLU A 87 -27.05 -10.83 1.05
CA GLU A 87 -25.60 -10.71 1.17
C GLU A 87 -25.10 -11.43 2.42
N MET A 88 -23.92 -12.02 2.33
CA MET A 88 -23.21 -12.64 3.44
C MET A 88 -22.33 -11.58 4.14
N PRO A 89 -22.58 -11.26 5.42
CA PRO A 89 -21.76 -10.31 6.16
C PRO A 89 -20.48 -10.97 6.69
N LEU A 90 -19.32 -10.45 6.30
CA LEU A 90 -18.02 -10.78 6.86
C LEU A 90 -17.69 -9.78 7.97
N GLN A 91 -18.05 -10.14 9.21
CA GLN A 91 -17.88 -9.28 10.37
C GLN A 91 -16.50 -9.49 11.01
N THR A 92 -15.65 -8.47 10.91
CA THR A 92 -14.26 -8.53 11.39
C THR A 92 -13.91 -7.33 12.27
N ILE A 93 -12.79 -7.47 12.98
CA ILE A 93 -12.09 -6.38 13.64
C ILE A 93 -10.73 -6.27 12.96
N VAL A 94 -10.50 -5.15 12.30
CA VAL A 94 -9.18 -4.81 11.76
C VAL A 94 -8.39 -4.11 12.85
N ARG A 95 -7.23 -4.67 13.18
CA ARG A 95 -6.30 -4.18 14.19
C ARG A 95 -5.11 -3.53 13.53
N ASP A 96 -4.91 -2.25 13.76
CA ASP A 96 -3.83 -1.48 13.15
C ASP A 96 -3.13 -0.59 14.19
N PRO A 97 -1.84 -0.82 14.48
CA PRO A 97 -1.05 0.04 15.35
C PRO A 97 -0.94 1.49 14.87
N ASN A 98 -1.12 1.75 13.56
CA ASN A 98 -1.09 3.08 12.98
C ASN A 98 -2.47 3.73 13.00
N PHE A 99 -2.85 4.35 14.12
CA PHE A 99 -4.23 4.82 14.35
C PHE A 99 -4.78 5.86 13.35
N ASP A 100 -3.88 6.58 12.66
CA ASP A 100 -4.22 7.64 11.70
C ASP A 100 -4.13 7.18 10.24
N GLN A 101 -3.75 5.93 9.98
CA GLN A 101 -3.57 5.39 8.63
C GLN A 101 -4.91 4.91 8.05
N THR A 102 -5.22 5.32 6.82
CA THR A 102 -6.24 4.66 6.00
C THR A 102 -5.65 3.38 5.43
N LEU A 103 -6.36 2.26 5.57
CA LEU A 103 -5.96 0.97 4.98
C LEU A 103 -6.76 0.73 3.70
N GLU A 104 -6.23 -0.08 2.80
CA GLU A 104 -6.94 -0.61 1.64
C GLU A 104 -7.36 -2.05 1.90
N TYR A 105 -8.53 -2.44 1.38
CA TYR A 105 -8.97 -3.83 1.39
C TYR A 105 -9.32 -4.33 0.00
N ARG A 106 -9.11 -5.63 -0.22
CA ARG A 106 -9.51 -6.35 -1.43
C ARG A 106 -10.09 -7.70 -1.05
N ILE A 107 -11.20 -8.04 -1.69
CA ILE A 107 -11.91 -9.32 -1.48
C ILE A 107 -11.85 -10.14 -2.75
N PHE A 108 -11.43 -11.39 -2.63
CA PHE A 108 -11.37 -12.35 -3.70
C PHE A 108 -12.33 -13.50 -3.42
N LEU A 109 -12.94 -14.03 -4.48
CA LEU A 109 -13.83 -15.17 -4.43
C LEU A 109 -13.28 -16.25 -5.36
N ASP A 110 -12.60 -17.25 -4.80
CA ASP A 110 -12.12 -18.40 -5.54
C ASP A 110 -13.20 -19.50 -5.49
N SER A 111 -13.82 -19.79 -6.65
CA SER A 111 -14.62 -21.00 -6.84
C SER A 111 -13.85 -22.02 -7.69
N PRO A 112 -13.72 -23.29 -7.30
CA PRO A 112 -13.05 -24.27 -8.13
C PRO A 112 -13.82 -24.64 -9.41
N PRO A 113 -13.13 -25.11 -10.49
CA PRO A 113 -11.68 -25.19 -10.61
C PRO A 113 -11.07 -23.89 -11.17
N PRO A 114 -9.77 -23.64 -10.91
CA PRO A 114 -9.07 -22.44 -11.37
C PRO A 114 -9.20 -22.17 -12.88
N PRO A 115 -9.11 -20.89 -13.31
CA PRO A 115 -8.68 -19.75 -12.52
C PRO A 115 -9.89 -18.97 -12.01
N ALA A 116 -10.28 -19.16 -10.76
CA ALA A 116 -11.15 -18.22 -10.07
C ALA A 116 -10.28 -17.25 -9.27
N ALA A 117 -10.64 -15.97 -9.35
CA ALA A 117 -10.07 -14.80 -8.68
C ALA A 117 -8.63 -14.36 -9.02
N GLU A 118 -8.42 -13.99 -10.28
CA GLU A 118 -7.35 -13.04 -10.62
C GLU A 118 -7.67 -11.61 -10.17
N PHE A 119 -8.95 -11.25 -10.02
CA PHE A 119 -9.38 -9.89 -9.68
C PHE A 119 -10.26 -9.86 -8.43
N PRO A 120 -10.18 -8.78 -7.63
CA PRO A 120 -11.05 -8.63 -6.48
C PRO A 120 -12.50 -8.40 -6.93
N ILE A 121 -13.44 -9.07 -6.28
CA ILE A 121 -14.89 -8.83 -6.46
C ILE A 121 -15.33 -7.55 -5.74
N GLN A 122 -14.58 -7.14 -4.71
CA GLN A 122 -14.80 -5.91 -3.97
C GLN A 122 -13.46 -5.32 -3.52
N GLN A 123 -13.37 -4.00 -3.51
CA GLN A 123 -12.21 -3.27 -2.99
C GLN A 123 -12.65 -1.91 -2.45
N GLY A 124 -11.88 -1.37 -1.51
CA GLY A 124 -12.17 -0.07 -0.90
C GLY A 124 -11.18 0.27 0.19
N THR A 125 -11.60 1.14 1.11
CA THR A 125 -10.77 1.60 2.23
C THR A 125 -11.39 1.23 3.57
N VAL A 126 -10.53 1.05 4.57
CA VAL A 126 -10.89 1.03 5.98
C VAL A 126 -10.38 2.33 6.59
N GLU A 127 -11.31 3.24 6.86
CA GLU A 127 -10.99 4.56 7.40
C GLU A 127 -10.35 4.47 8.79
N PRO A 128 -9.46 5.42 9.14
CA PRO A 128 -8.87 5.47 10.47
C PRO A 128 -9.95 5.74 11.52
N SER A 129 -9.88 5.02 12.64
CA SER A 129 -10.80 5.20 13.77
C SER A 129 -10.18 6.01 14.92
N GLY A 130 -8.86 6.21 14.92
CA GLY A 130 -8.11 6.71 16.08
C GLY A 130 -7.89 5.65 17.18
N PHE A 131 -8.28 4.39 16.93
CA PHE A 131 -8.13 3.27 17.86
C PHE A 131 -7.41 2.10 17.18
N LEU A 132 -6.82 1.21 18.00
CA LEU A 132 -6.22 -0.03 17.52
C LEU A 132 -7.24 -0.89 16.76
N GLU A 133 -8.45 -1.03 17.30
CA GLU A 133 -9.49 -1.91 16.77
C GLU A 133 -10.51 -1.14 15.94
N ARG A 134 -10.77 -1.64 14.74
CA ARG A 134 -11.71 -1.07 13.76
C ARG A 134 -12.74 -2.14 13.37
N PRO A 135 -13.89 -2.19 14.08
CA PRO A 135 -14.99 -3.06 13.66
C PRO A 135 -15.39 -2.73 12.23
N SER A 136 -15.34 -3.75 11.38
CA SER A 136 -15.58 -3.65 9.94
C SER A 136 -16.55 -4.74 9.50
N ALA A 137 -17.37 -4.43 8.51
CA ALA A 137 -18.27 -5.41 7.89
C ALA A 137 -18.16 -5.27 6.38
N PHE A 138 -17.89 -6.40 5.73
CA PHE A 138 -17.87 -6.52 4.27
C PHE A 138 -19.01 -7.42 3.83
N PHE A 139 -19.54 -7.20 2.63
CA PHE A 139 -20.76 -7.88 2.20
C PHE A 139 -20.52 -8.59 0.88
N ILE A 140 -20.73 -9.91 0.87
CA ILE A 140 -20.59 -10.74 -0.32
C ILE A 140 -21.99 -11.01 -0.88
N PRO A 141 -22.29 -10.55 -2.10
CA PRO A 141 -23.64 -10.71 -2.63
C PRO A 141 -23.91 -12.17 -2.96
N TYR A 142 -25.07 -12.68 -2.56
CA TYR A 142 -25.45 -14.08 -2.78
C TYR A 142 -25.48 -14.46 -4.26
N GLU A 143 -25.69 -13.51 -5.17
CA GLU A 143 -25.62 -13.75 -6.61
C GLU A 143 -24.21 -14.15 -7.11
N ALA A 144 -23.16 -13.84 -6.35
CA ALA A 144 -21.80 -14.28 -6.65
C ALA A 144 -21.53 -15.72 -6.17
N LEU A 145 -22.39 -16.25 -5.30
CA LEU A 145 -22.23 -17.54 -4.65
C LEU A 145 -23.04 -18.61 -5.38
N ALA A 146 -22.41 -19.30 -6.33
CA ALA A 146 -23.04 -20.42 -7.01
C ALA A 146 -23.38 -21.56 -6.02
N PRO A 147 -24.57 -22.18 -6.12
CA PRO A 147 -24.97 -23.28 -5.25
C PRO A 147 -24.25 -24.59 -5.60
N ALA A 148 -24.38 -25.59 -4.73
CA ALA A 148 -23.82 -26.95 -4.84
C ALA A 148 -22.29 -27.05 -4.74
N ILE A 149 -21.59 -25.96 -4.43
CA ILE A 149 -20.12 -25.90 -4.35
C ILE A 149 -19.66 -25.17 -3.09
N CYS A 150 -18.43 -25.47 -2.66
CA CYS A 150 -17.75 -24.66 -1.66
C CYS A 150 -16.99 -23.49 -2.29
N HIS A 151 -17.15 -22.31 -1.70
CA HIS A 151 -16.44 -21.09 -2.04
C HIS A 151 -15.34 -20.78 -1.04
N LYS A 152 -14.23 -20.26 -1.54
CA LYS A 152 -13.18 -19.66 -0.73
C LYS A 152 -13.22 -18.16 -0.90
N ILE A 153 -13.43 -17.44 0.20
CA ILE A 153 -13.48 -15.98 0.22
C ILE A 153 -12.24 -15.48 0.95
N GLU A 154 -11.41 -14.69 0.27
CA GLU A 154 -10.21 -14.09 0.87
C GLU A 154 -10.42 -12.60 1.08
N LEU A 155 -10.19 -12.12 2.30
CA LEU A 155 -10.06 -10.69 2.59
C LEU A 155 -8.59 -10.39 2.84
N ILE A 156 -8.08 -9.42 2.08
CA ILE A 156 -6.73 -8.90 2.25
C ILE A 156 -6.84 -7.44 2.67
N VAL A 157 -6.16 -7.07 3.75
CA VAL A 157 -6.07 -5.69 4.22
C VAL A 157 -4.60 -5.29 4.28
N ALA A 158 -4.26 -4.16 3.69
CA ALA A 158 -2.89 -3.65 3.59
C ALA A 158 -2.87 -2.12 3.80
N GLY A 159 -1.71 -1.55 4.11
CA GLY A 159 -1.56 -0.10 4.11
C GLY A 159 -1.82 0.52 2.74
N GLU A 160 -1.24 -0.07 1.70
CA GLU A 160 -1.46 0.29 0.30
C GLU A 160 -1.15 -0.92 -0.60
N PHE A 161 -1.93 -1.14 -1.66
CA PHE A 161 -1.61 -2.14 -2.67
C PHE A 161 -0.79 -1.58 -3.82
N ALA A 162 0.15 -2.37 -4.35
CA ALA A 162 0.98 -1.97 -5.47
C ALA A 162 0.13 -1.69 -6.74
N SER A 163 0.04 -0.42 -7.12
CA SER A 163 -0.69 0.01 -8.31
C SER A 163 -0.02 -0.51 -9.60
N GLY A 164 -0.84 -0.91 -10.58
CA GLY A 164 -0.36 -1.40 -11.89
C GLY A 164 0.39 -2.74 -11.85
N SER A 165 0.33 -3.47 -10.73
CA SER A 165 0.92 -4.80 -10.63
C SER A 165 0.06 -5.86 -11.33
N VAL A 166 0.72 -6.88 -11.87
CA VAL A 166 0.08 -8.12 -12.36
C VAL A 166 -0.45 -9.01 -11.22
N GLU A 167 -0.17 -8.63 -9.98
CA GLU A 167 -0.47 -9.39 -8.77
C GLU A 167 -1.29 -8.52 -7.81
N PRO A 168 -2.63 -8.50 -7.96
CA PRO A 168 -3.50 -7.60 -7.22
C PRO A 168 -3.61 -7.90 -5.72
N ARG A 169 -2.94 -8.94 -5.24
CA ARG A 169 -2.85 -9.26 -3.81
C ARG A 169 -1.65 -8.60 -3.14
N ARG A 170 -0.72 -8.01 -3.91
CA ARG A 170 0.58 -7.56 -3.41
C ARG A 170 0.53 -6.15 -2.79
N PRO A 171 0.95 -5.98 -1.52
CA PRO A 171 1.12 -4.65 -0.91
C PRO A 171 2.32 -3.89 -1.52
N VAL A 172 2.34 -2.58 -1.35
CA VAL A 172 3.50 -1.73 -1.70
C VAL A 172 4.72 -2.14 -0.88
N ASP A 173 4.54 -2.18 0.45
CA ASP A 173 5.57 -2.59 1.39
C ASP A 173 5.47 -4.10 1.67
N PRO A 174 6.52 -4.90 1.38
CA PRO A 174 6.48 -6.33 1.59
C PRO A 174 6.18 -6.71 3.04
N GLY A 175 5.11 -7.49 3.23
CA GLY A 175 4.66 -7.91 4.56
C GLY A 175 3.77 -6.91 5.30
N ASP A 176 3.47 -5.74 4.72
CA ASP A 176 2.47 -4.79 5.25
C ASP A 176 1.04 -5.19 4.86
N PHE A 177 0.61 -6.38 5.29
CA PHE A 177 -0.76 -6.83 5.07
C PHE A 177 -1.10 -7.98 6.01
N ASP A 178 -2.40 -8.22 6.15
CA ASP A 178 -2.93 -9.47 6.67
C ASP A 178 -3.96 -10.06 5.71
N LEU A 179 -4.14 -11.37 5.78
CA LEU A 179 -5.04 -12.15 4.94
C LEU A 179 -5.82 -13.13 5.80
N VAL A 180 -7.13 -13.12 5.63
CA VAL A 180 -8.02 -14.12 6.24
C VAL A 180 -8.89 -14.77 5.19
N THR A 181 -9.35 -15.99 5.49
CA THR A 181 -10.10 -16.81 4.55
C THR A 181 -11.35 -17.37 5.22
N TRP A 182 -12.48 -17.27 4.54
CA TRP A 182 -13.69 -18.02 4.86
C TRP A 182 -13.88 -19.14 3.83
N TRP A 183 -14.38 -20.26 4.31
CA TRP A 183 -14.87 -21.36 3.51
C TRP A 183 -16.38 -21.42 3.67
N VAL A 184 -17.12 -21.44 2.57
CA VAL A 184 -18.59 -21.37 2.60
C VAL A 184 -19.18 -22.43 1.69
N GLU A 185 -19.99 -23.30 2.27
CA GLU A 185 -20.82 -24.25 1.55
C GLU A 185 -22.16 -23.60 1.21
N VAL A 186 -22.51 -23.62 -0.07
CA VAL A 186 -23.70 -22.92 -0.58
C VAL A 186 -24.64 -23.93 -1.22
N THR A 187 -25.88 -23.97 -0.76
CA THR A 187 -26.95 -24.84 -1.26
C THR A 187 -28.17 -24.05 -1.69
N ASP A 188 -29.07 -24.69 -2.42
CA ASP A 188 -30.43 -24.22 -2.70
C ASP A 188 -31.39 -25.44 -2.74
N ASP A 189 -32.69 -25.21 -2.90
CA ASP A 189 -33.71 -26.27 -2.93
C ASP A 189 -33.53 -27.24 -4.11
N ILE A 190 -32.83 -26.81 -5.17
CA ILE A 190 -32.56 -27.60 -6.38
C ILE A 190 -31.28 -28.44 -6.23
N ASN A 191 -30.30 -27.92 -5.49
CA ASN A 191 -28.96 -28.41 -5.29
C ASN A 191 -28.65 -28.47 -3.78
N PRO A 192 -29.28 -29.41 -3.05
CA PRO A 192 -29.16 -29.49 -1.59
C PRO A 192 -27.85 -30.15 -1.12
N GLU A 193 -27.04 -30.68 -2.04
CA GLU A 193 -25.80 -31.39 -1.73
C GLU A 193 -24.58 -30.68 -2.30
N ILE A 194 -23.53 -30.59 -1.48
CA ILE A 194 -22.24 -30.04 -1.89
C ILE A 194 -21.48 -31.07 -2.73
N THR A 195 -21.34 -30.77 -4.02
CA THR A 195 -20.65 -31.64 -4.99
C THR A 195 -19.12 -31.53 -4.87
N GLN A 196 -18.64 -30.42 -4.32
CA GLN A 196 -17.23 -30.17 -4.03
C GLN A 196 -17.08 -29.49 -2.68
N GLY A 197 -16.68 -30.27 -1.67
CA GLY A 197 -16.47 -29.76 -0.31
C GLY A 197 -15.27 -28.81 -0.19
N CYS A 198 -15.26 -28.05 0.90
CA CYS A 198 -14.19 -27.11 1.23
C CYS A 198 -12.86 -27.83 1.48
N ARG A 199 -11.74 -27.29 0.96
CA ARG A 199 -10.41 -27.93 1.03
C ARG A 199 -9.27 -26.94 1.17
#